data_AF-A0A4U0WPW1-F1
#
_entry.id   AF-A0A4U0WPW1-F1
#
_cell.length_a   1.000
_cell.length_b   1.000
_cell.length_c   1.000
_cell.angle_alpha   90.00
_cell.angle_beta   90.00
_cell.angle_gamma   90.00
#
_symmetry.space_group_name_H-M   'P 1'
#
loop_
_entity.id
_entity.type
_entity.pdbx_description
1 polymer ?
#
loop_
_entity_poly.entity_id
_entity_poly.type
_entity_poly.pdbx_seq_one_letter_code
_entity_poly.pdbx_strand_id
1 'polypeptide(L)'
;MRQDPFKPAARVAGQRQDVWTIVNEAATASPVQPIVNMGQGFFGYNPPEFVLDAARDALSKVECNQYSPTKGRPRLKKAIANA
;
A
#
# COMPACT_ATOMS: atom_id res chain seq x y z
N MET A 1 29.27 -10.77 -15.46
CA MET A 1 28.29 -9.85 -14.86
C MET A 1 28.28 -8.58 -15.71
N ARG A 2 27.14 -8.22 -16.35
CA ARG A 2 27.02 -6.92 -17.04
C ARG A 2 27.07 -5.82 -15.99
N GLN A 3 27.99 -4.86 -16.12
CA GLN A 3 27.93 -3.63 -15.34
C GLN A 3 26.67 -2.90 -15.78
N ASP A 4 25.76 -2.64 -14.85
CA ASP A 4 24.53 -1.91 -15.10
C ASP A 4 24.91 -0.47 -15.54
N PRO A 5 24.57 -0.03 -16.76
CA PRO A 5 25.00 1.27 -17.26
C PRO A 5 24.31 2.44 -16.54
N PHE A 6 23.30 2.15 -15.71
CA PHE A 6 22.49 3.14 -15.04
C PHE A 6 22.93 3.32 -13.59
N LYS A 7 23.31 4.55 -13.23
CA LYS A 7 23.55 4.94 -11.84
C LYS A 7 22.32 5.65 -11.28
N PRO A 8 21.88 5.34 -10.05
CA PRO A 8 20.82 6.09 -9.40
C PRO A 8 21.19 7.58 -9.26
N ALA A 9 20.19 8.47 -9.28
CA ALA A 9 20.41 9.88 -8.99
C ALA A 9 21.02 10.05 -7.58
N ALA A 10 21.92 11.03 -7.41
CA ALA A 10 22.66 11.23 -6.17
C ALA A 10 21.77 11.28 -4.91
N ARG A 11 20.58 11.90 -5.02
CA ARG A 11 19.60 12.02 -3.94
C ARG A 11 19.05 10.69 -3.40
N VAL A 12 19.11 9.60 -4.19
CA VAL A 12 18.62 8.26 -3.80
C VAL A 12 19.73 7.22 -3.79
N ALA A 13 20.94 7.54 -4.25
CA ALA A 13 22.04 6.57 -4.36
C ALA A 13 22.44 5.93 -3.02
N GLY A 14 22.16 6.60 -1.89
CA GLY A 14 22.39 6.06 -0.55
C GLY A 14 21.19 5.33 0.09
N GLN A 15 20.03 5.33 -0.56
CA GLN A 15 18.84 4.65 -0.03
C GLN A 15 18.97 3.14 -0.23
N ARG A 16 19.38 2.45 0.84
CA ARG A 16 19.45 0.99 0.91
C ARG A 16 18.16 0.42 1.48
N GLN A 17 18.10 -0.91 1.58
CA GLN A 17 16.99 -1.62 2.23
C GLN A 17 16.74 -1.09 3.64
N ASP A 18 15.47 -0.82 3.95
CA ASP A 18 15.04 -0.34 5.25
C ASP A 18 14.83 -1.48 6.25
N VAL A 19 14.83 -1.14 7.54
CA VAL A 19 14.67 -2.10 8.64
C VAL A 19 13.32 -2.82 8.63
N TRP A 20 12.25 -2.21 8.11
CA TRP A 20 10.93 -2.83 8.05
C TRP A 20 10.91 -3.97 7.04
N THR A 21 11.50 -3.74 5.87
CA THR A 21 11.65 -4.77 4.83
C THR A 21 12.51 -5.93 5.34
N ILE A 22 13.63 -5.65 6.03
CA ILE A 22 14.50 -6.70 6.60
C ILE A 22 13.73 -7.60 7.57
N VAL A 23 12.93 -7.03 8.48
CA VAL A 23 12.16 -7.80 9.47
C VAL A 23 11.11 -8.68 8.80
N ASN A 24 10.40 -8.17 7.79
CA ASN A 24 9.41 -8.95 7.05
C ASN A 24 10.05 -10.11 6.27
N GLU A 25 11.18 -9.87 5.62
CA GLU A 25 11.93 -10.91 4.91
C GLU A 25 12.46 -11.97 5.88
N ALA A 26 13.02 -11.56 7.01
CA ALA A 26 13.52 -12.47 8.04
C ALA A 26 12.40 -13.34 8.65
N ALA A 27 11.23 -12.75 8.93
CA ALA A 27 10.07 -13.50 9.42
C ALA A 27 9.58 -14.54 8.39
N THR A 28 9.67 -14.22 7.10
CA THR A 28 9.28 -15.14 6.01
C THR A 28 10.30 -16.26 5.82
N ALA A 29 11.60 -15.93 5.88
CA ALA A 29 12.70 -16.86 5.65
C ALA A 29 13.09 -17.71 6.89
N SER A 30 12.52 -17.43 8.05
CA SER A 30 12.83 -18.15 9.28
C SER A 30 12.57 -19.66 9.13
N PRO A 31 13.53 -20.52 9.55
CA PRO A 31 13.34 -21.96 9.59
C PRO A 31 12.38 -22.41 10.70
N VAL A 32 12.07 -21.54 11.67
CA VAL A 32 11.11 -21.78 12.74
C VAL A 32 9.77 -21.19 12.31
N GLN A 33 8.78 -22.06 12.08
CA GLN A 33 7.42 -21.73 11.64
C GLN A 33 6.39 -22.52 12.47
N PRO A 34 5.17 -21.99 12.68
CA PRO A 34 4.67 -20.71 12.17
C PRO A 34 5.14 -19.50 13.01
N ILE A 35 5.50 -18.40 12.35
CA ILE A 35 5.69 -17.11 13.03
C ILE A 35 4.36 -16.37 13.10
N VAL A 36 3.95 -15.99 14.32
CA VAL A 36 2.84 -15.06 14.54
C VAL A 36 3.38 -13.64 14.46
N ASN A 37 3.05 -12.92 13.38
CA ASN A 37 3.50 -11.55 13.19
C ASN A 37 2.66 -10.55 14.00
N MET A 38 3.17 -10.15 15.17
CA MET A 38 2.57 -9.09 16.01
C MET A 38 3.22 -7.72 15.81
N GLY A 39 4.23 -7.60 14.94
CA GLY A 39 4.95 -6.35 14.68
C GLY A 39 4.34 -5.51 13.56
N GLN A 40 3.50 -6.11 12.71
CA GLN A 40 2.97 -5.46 11.53
C GLN A 40 1.74 -4.58 11.84
N GLY A 41 1.76 -3.35 11.35
CA GLY A 41 0.74 -2.33 11.66
C GLY A 41 -0.54 -2.37 10.82
N PHE A 42 -0.92 -3.52 10.25
CA PHE A 42 -2.20 -3.69 9.54
C PHE A 42 -3.09 -4.73 10.21
N PHE A 43 -4.39 -4.65 9.95
CA PHE A 43 -5.36 -5.61 10.51
C PHE A 43 -5.28 -6.96 9.81
N GLY A 44 -5.24 -8.04 10.58
CA GLY A 44 -5.34 -9.42 10.08
C GLY A 44 -6.77 -9.87 9.77
N TYR A 45 -7.72 -8.94 9.69
CA TYR A 45 -9.15 -9.21 9.44
C TYR A 45 -9.71 -8.24 8.39
N ASN A 46 -10.84 -8.62 7.79
CA ASN A 46 -11.49 -7.80 6.76
C ASN A 46 -12.09 -6.51 7.34
N PRO A 47 -12.09 -5.41 6.58
CA PRO A 47 -12.75 -4.17 6.98
C PRO A 47 -14.28 -4.37 7.12
N PRO A 48 -15.00 -3.41 7.75
CA PRO A 48 -16.45 -3.49 7.87
C PRO A 48 -17.17 -3.66 6.53
N GLU A 49 -18.28 -4.41 6.51
CA GLU A 49 -18.96 -4.82 5.27
C GLU A 49 -19.34 -3.64 4.36
N PHE A 50 -19.83 -2.53 4.94
CA PHE A 50 -20.21 -1.35 4.17
C PHE A 50 -19.05 -0.75 3.35
N VAL A 51 -17.81 -0.94 3.80
CA VAL A 51 -16.61 -0.49 3.07
C VAL A 51 -16.34 -1.41 1.89
N LEU A 52 -16.52 -2.72 2.08
CA LEU A 52 -16.37 -3.71 1.01
C LEU A 52 -17.44 -3.52 -0.07
N ASP A 53 -18.70 -3.31 0.33
CA ASP A 53 -19.81 -2.98 -0.57
C ASP A 53 -19.52 -1.71 -1.37
N ALA A 54 -19.10 -0.63 -0.70
CA ALA A 54 -18.79 0.63 -1.38
C ALA A 54 -17.65 0.49 -2.40
N ALA A 55 -16.67 -0.38 -2.12
CA ALA A 55 -15.59 -0.68 -3.06
C ALA A 55 -16.10 -1.48 -4.28
N ARG A 56 -16.92 -2.51 -4.06
CA ARG A 56 -17.56 -3.29 -5.14
C ARG A 56 -18.44 -2.40 -6.03
N ASP A 57 -19.27 -1.56 -5.42
CA ASP A 57 -20.13 -0.59 -6.11
C ASP A 57 -19.36 0.46 -6.91
N ALA A 58 -18.13 0.77 -6.50
CA ALA A 58 -17.30 1.71 -7.25
C ALA A 58 -16.82 1.07 -8.57
N LEU A 59 -16.51 -0.23 -8.59
CA LEU A 59 -16.00 -0.92 -9.77
C LEU A 59 -17.03 -1.01 -10.91
N SER A 60 -18.32 -1.07 -10.57
CA SER A 60 -19.42 -1.13 -11.56
C SER A 60 -19.72 0.21 -12.25
N LYS A 61 -19.10 1.31 -11.81
CA LYS A 61 -19.37 2.67 -12.29
C LYS A 61 -18.28 3.15 -13.25
N VAL A 62 -18.66 3.42 -14.50
CA VAL A 62 -17.71 3.83 -15.56
C VAL A 62 -16.87 5.04 -15.15
N GLU A 63 -17.48 6.04 -14.50
CA GLU A 63 -16.81 7.26 -14.05
C GLU A 63 -15.81 7.02 -12.91
N CYS A 64 -15.93 5.90 -12.19
CA CYS A 64 -14.97 5.50 -11.16
C CYS A 64 -13.71 4.84 -11.73
N ASN A 65 -13.78 4.37 -12.98
CA ASN A 65 -12.68 3.69 -13.67
C ASN A 65 -11.82 4.65 -14.52
N GLN A 66 -12.12 5.95 -14.47
CA GLN A 66 -11.39 7.01 -15.15
C GLN A 66 -10.63 7.90 -14.17
N TYR A 67 -9.83 8.82 -14.69
CA TYR A 67 -9.11 9.77 -13.87
C TYR A 67 -10.03 10.55 -12.93
N SER A 68 -9.66 10.56 -11.65
CA SER A 68 -10.26 11.47 -10.68
C SER A 68 -9.67 12.88 -10.85
N PRO A 69 -10.38 13.93 -10.41
CA PRO A 69 -9.81 15.28 -10.37
C PRO A 69 -8.53 15.34 -9.54
N THR A 70 -7.59 16.20 -9.95
CA THR A 70 -6.22 16.28 -9.39
C THR A 70 -6.16 16.49 -7.88
N LYS A 71 -7.14 17.20 -7.31
CA LYS A 71 -7.24 17.44 -5.86
C LYS A 71 -8.14 16.44 -5.12
N GLY A 72 -8.55 15.35 -5.77
CA GLY A 72 -9.44 14.34 -5.22
C GLY A 72 -10.90 14.50 -5.64
N ARG A 73 -11.67 13.40 -5.54
CA ARG A 73 -13.08 13.34 -5.97
C ARG A 73 -13.94 14.32 -5.15
N PRO A 74 -14.80 15.13 -5.79
CA PRO A 74 -15.63 16.11 -5.09
C PRO A 74 -16.47 15.51 -3.96
N ARG A 75 -17.05 14.33 -4.17
CA ARG A 75 -17.84 13.62 -3.15
C ARG A 75 -17.02 13.29 -1.90
N LEU A 76 -15.79 12.81 -2.08
CA LEU A 76 -14.89 12.49 -0.97
C LEU A 76 -14.48 13.75 -0.21
N LYS A 77 -14.08 14.81 -0.93
CA LYS A 77 -13.74 16.09 -0.29
C LYS A 77 -14.89 16.66 0.54
N LYS A 78 -16.11 16.60 0.00
CA LYS A 78 -17.31 17.05 0.72
C LYS A 78 -17.57 16.21 1.97
N ALA A 79 -17.41 14.88 1.88
CA ALA A 79 -17.57 13.99 3.03
C ALA A 79 -16.54 14.28 4.14
N ILE A 80 -15.26 14.49 3.78
CA ILE A 80 -14.20 14.84 4.74
C ILE A 80 -14.42 16.22 5.34
N ALA A 81 -14.85 17.21 4.55
CA ALA A 81 -15.10 18.57 5.03
C ALA A 81 -16.31 18.68 5.96
N ASN A 82 -17.23 17.71 5.90
CA ASN A 82 -18.44 17.65 6.72
C ASN A 82 -18.30 16.68 7.91
N ALA A 83 -17.14 16.05 8.08
CA ALA A 83 -16.84 15.19 9.22
C ALA A 83 -16.31 16.03 10.39
#